data_AF-K0C3L8-F1
#
_entry.id   AF-K0C3L8-F1
#
_cell.length_a   1.000
_cell.length_b   1.000
_cell.length_c   1.000
_cell.angle_alpha   90.00
_cell.angle_beta   90.00
_cell.angle_gamma   90.00
#
_symmetry.space_group_name_H-M   'P 1'
#
loop_
_entity.id
_entity.type
_entity.pdbx_description
1 polymer ?
#
loop_
_entity_poly.entity_id
_entity_poly.type
_entity_poly.pdbx_seq_one_letter_code
_entity_poly.pdbx_strand_id
1 'polypeptide(L)'
;MSEYECIERAYDVACFIEEHGEIAGELLSHFGDSIDDAQKAIEENYCGCYASLADYAEELTEETTQISEQLAFYIDYEKMGRDMELGGNVFTIEAGY
;
A
#
# COMPACT_ATOMS: atom_id res chain seq x y z
N MET A 1 9.32 30.80 2.27
CA MET A 1 9.86 29.43 2.10
C MET A 1 11.29 29.59 1.64
N SER A 2 12.22 29.20 2.51
CA SER A 2 13.65 29.44 2.35
C SER A 2 14.24 28.43 1.36
N GLU A 3 15.24 28.82 0.57
CA GLU A 3 15.95 27.89 -0.34
C GLU A 3 16.52 26.66 0.40
N TYR A 4 16.80 26.79 1.69
CA TYR A 4 17.27 25.70 2.56
C TYR A 4 16.21 24.60 2.81
N GLU A 5 14.94 24.99 2.91
CA GLU A 5 13.80 24.09 3.15
C GLU A 5 13.53 23.21 1.90
N CYS A 6 13.92 23.72 0.73
CA CYS A 6 13.79 23.02 -0.55
C CYS A 6 14.90 21.96 -0.75
N ILE A 7 16.11 22.21 -0.25
CA ILE A 7 17.24 21.27 -0.38
C ILE A 7 17.12 20.11 0.60
N GLU A 8 16.70 20.36 1.85
CA GLU A 8 16.45 19.27 2.82
C GLU A 8 15.35 18.34 2.33
N ARG A 9 14.21 18.88 1.87
CA ARG A 9 13.16 18.05 1.24
C ARG A 9 13.65 17.23 0.05
N ALA A 10 14.47 17.82 -0.82
CA ALA A 10 15.02 17.08 -1.97
C ALA A 10 15.94 15.93 -1.54
N TYR A 11 16.71 16.12 -0.47
CA TYR A 11 17.54 15.08 0.13
C TYR A 11 16.68 13.96 0.73
N ASP A 12 15.64 14.32 1.49
CA ASP A 12 14.73 13.35 2.13
C ASP A 12 13.97 12.52 1.08
N VAL A 13 13.49 13.14 0.00
CA VAL A 13 12.88 12.42 -1.14
C VAL A 13 13.89 11.44 -1.75
N ALA A 14 15.13 11.88 -1.97
CA ALA A 14 16.15 11.02 -2.58
C ALA A 14 16.48 9.81 -1.69
N CYS A 15 16.63 10.01 -0.37
CA CYS A 15 16.82 8.92 0.58
C CYS A 15 15.61 7.99 0.64
N PHE A 16 14.39 8.52 0.63
CA PHE A 16 13.16 7.73 0.66
C PHE A 16 13.02 6.82 -0.58
N ILE A 17 13.34 7.35 -1.76
CA ILE A 17 13.36 6.57 -3.01
C ILE A 17 14.50 5.54 -3.01
N GLU A 18 15.67 5.88 -2.47
CA GLU A 18 16.80 4.93 -2.35
C GLU A 18 16.47 3.76 -1.42
N GLU A 19 15.78 4.03 -0.30
CA GLU A 19 15.45 3.04 0.71
C GLU A 19 14.30 2.12 0.29
N HIS A 20 13.26 2.67 -0.34
CA HIS A 20 12.04 1.92 -0.65
C HIS A 20 11.87 1.58 -2.14
N GLY A 21 12.75 2.10 -3.01
CA GLY A 21 12.73 1.81 -4.44
C GLY A 21 11.56 2.48 -5.18
N GLU A 22 11.09 1.82 -6.23
CA GLU A 22 10.11 2.40 -7.18
C GLU A 22 8.76 2.74 -6.52
N ILE A 23 8.34 1.98 -5.49
CA ILE A 23 7.08 2.24 -4.79
C ILE A 23 7.07 3.59 -4.06
N ALA A 24 8.23 4.08 -3.63
CA ALA A 24 8.34 5.38 -2.95
C ALA A 24 7.98 6.54 -3.89
N GLY A 25 8.35 6.46 -5.17
CA GLY A 25 7.99 7.50 -6.15
C GLY A 25 6.48 7.58 -6.41
N GLU A 26 5.83 6.42 -6.53
CA GLU A 26 4.38 6.34 -6.69
C GLU A 26 3.64 6.77 -5.42
N LEU A 27 4.14 6.42 -4.23
CA LEU A 27 3.59 6.89 -2.95
C LEU A 27 3.67 8.41 -2.84
N LEU A 28 4.82 9.01 -3.15
CA LEU A 28 4.98 10.46 -3.14
C LEU A 28 4.01 11.13 -4.13
N SER A 29 3.82 10.55 -5.31
CA SER A 29 2.88 11.05 -6.30
C SER A 29 1.43 10.97 -5.80
N HIS A 30 1.07 9.89 -5.10
CA HIS A 30 -0.26 9.69 -4.52
C HIS A 30 -0.56 10.68 -3.39
N PHE A 31 0.41 10.96 -2.52
CA PHE A 31 0.24 11.89 -1.38
C PHE A 31 0.59 13.35 -1.71
N GLY A 32 0.76 13.72 -2.98
CA GLY A 32 1.03 15.09 -3.40
C GLY A 32 2.37 15.63 -2.88
N ASP A 33 3.43 14.83 -2.99
CA ASP A 33 4.79 15.10 -2.51
C ASP A 33 4.90 15.26 -0.98
N SER A 34 3.91 14.81 -0.21
CA SER A 34 4.01 14.77 1.26
C SER A 34 4.88 13.59 1.70
N ILE A 35 6.16 13.85 1.99
CA ILE A 35 7.11 12.84 2.46
C ILE A 35 6.63 12.21 3.78
N ASP A 36 6.13 13.01 4.72
CA ASP A 36 5.64 12.51 6.01
C ASP A 36 4.50 11.49 5.84
N ASP A 37 3.56 11.76 4.93
CA ASP A 37 2.43 10.86 4.68
C ASP A 37 2.88 9.61 3.90
N ALA A 38 3.80 9.77 2.94
CA ALA A 38 4.38 8.65 2.20
C ALA A 38 5.21 7.72 3.11
N GLN A 39 5.99 8.28 4.05
CA GLN A 39 6.73 7.51 5.06
C GLN A 39 5.78 6.73 5.98
N LYS A 40 4.77 7.38 6.55
CA LYS A 40 3.78 6.68 7.38
C LYS A 40 3.03 5.59 6.62
N ALA A 41 2.75 5.82 5.34
CA ALA A 41 2.09 4.82 4.51
C ALA A 41 2.96 3.56 4.37
N ILE A 42 4.27 3.70 4.12
CA ILE A 42 5.16 2.55 3.93
C ILE A 42 5.64 1.90 5.23
N GLU A 43 5.83 2.67 6.31
CA GLU A 43 6.35 2.16 7.58
C GLU A 43 5.26 1.52 8.45
N GLU A 44 4.06 2.12 8.49
CA GLU A 44 3.00 1.72 9.42
C GLU A 44 1.81 1.03 8.73
N ASN A 45 1.54 1.34 7.47
CA ASN A 45 0.31 0.93 6.78
C ASN A 45 0.56 0.06 5.54
N TYR A 46 1.80 -0.40 5.35
CA TYR A 46 2.14 -1.22 4.20
C TYR A 46 1.66 -2.66 4.39
N CYS A 47 0.72 -3.08 3.54
CA CYS A 47 0.13 -4.41 3.60
C CYS A 47 0.91 -5.47 2.81
N GLY A 48 1.90 -5.11 1.99
CA GLY A 48 2.67 -6.03 1.16
C GLY A 48 2.44 -5.89 -0.35
N CYS A 49 3.09 -6.76 -1.14
CA CYS A 49 2.93 -6.85 -2.59
C CYS A 49 2.10 -8.07 -2.97
N TYR A 50 0.99 -7.86 -3.67
CA TYR A 50 0.09 -8.93 -4.12
C TYR A 50 -0.15 -8.83 -5.62
N ALA A 51 -0.44 -9.96 -6.26
CA ALA A 51 -0.80 -9.97 -7.68
C ALA A 51 -2.23 -9.42 -7.90
N SER A 52 -3.08 -9.47 -6.88
CA SER A 52 -4.43 -8.91 -6.89
C SER A 52 -4.93 -8.58 -5.48
N LEU A 53 -5.97 -7.74 -5.39
CA LEU A 53 -6.70 -7.52 -4.14
C LEU A 53 -7.37 -8.79 -3.61
N ALA A 54 -7.66 -9.77 -4.46
CA ALA A 54 -8.21 -11.04 -4.03
C ALA A 54 -7.19 -11.84 -3.22
N ASP A 55 -5.92 -11.86 -3.65
CA ASP A 55 -4.85 -12.55 -2.92
C ASP A 55 -4.63 -11.93 -1.53
N TYR A 56 -4.65 -10.58 -1.46
CA TYR A 56 -4.58 -9.89 -0.17
C TYR A 56 -5.80 -10.20 0.73
N ALA A 57 -7.01 -10.20 0.15
CA ALA A 57 -8.22 -10.50 0.91
C ALA A 57 -8.23 -11.96 1.42
N GLU A 58 -7.69 -12.90 0.64
CA GLU A 58 -7.51 -14.29 1.05
C GLU A 58 -6.54 -14.39 2.22
N GLU A 59 -5.31 -13.88 2.08
CA GLU A 59 -4.27 -13.92 3.12
C GLU A 59 -4.79 -13.29 4.42
N LEU A 60 -5.36 -12.09 4.36
CA LEU A 60 -5.92 -11.41 5.52
C LEU A 60 -7.03 -12.23 6.19
N THR A 61 -7.88 -12.89 5.41
CA THR A 61 -8.98 -13.69 5.95
C THR A 61 -8.47 -14.95 6.63
N GLU A 62 -7.50 -15.63 6.03
CA GLU A 62 -6.89 -16.84 6.61
C GLU A 62 -6.10 -16.54 7.88
N GLU A 63 -5.43 -15.39 7.95
CA GLU A 63 -4.69 -14.96 9.15
C GLU A 63 -5.60 -14.53 10.30
N THR A 64 -6.73 -13.88 9.99
CA THR A 64 -7.62 -13.29 11.01
C THR A 64 -8.77 -14.20 11.43
N THR A 65 -9.14 -15.16 10.57
CA THR A 65 -10.35 -15.98 10.75
C THR A 65 -10.08 -17.44 10.45
N GLN A 66 -10.52 -18.33 11.35
CA GLN A 66 -10.49 -19.75 11.07
C GLN A 66 -11.62 -20.15 10.12
N ILE A 67 -11.27 -20.43 8.86
CA ILE A 67 -12.22 -20.89 7.85
C ILE A 67 -12.41 -22.40 7.95
N SER A 68 -13.67 -22.85 8.00
CA SER A 68 -13.97 -24.28 7.88
C SER A 68 -13.73 -24.74 6.43
N GLU A 69 -13.09 -25.90 6.25
CA GLU A 69 -12.82 -26.50 4.92
C GLU A 69 -14.09 -26.61 4.04
N GLN A 70 -15.26 -26.81 4.67
CA GLN A 70 -16.54 -26.91 3.96
C GLN A 70 -17.02 -25.58 3.39
N LEU A 71 -16.56 -24.46 3.96
CA LEU A 71 -16.94 -23.11 3.57
C LEU A 71 -15.89 -22.41 2.70
N ALA A 72 -14.62 -22.85 2.75
CA ALA A 72 -13.52 -22.23 2.02
C ALA A 72 -13.83 -22.03 0.51
N PHE A 73 -14.38 -23.07 -0.13
CA PHE A 73 -14.74 -23.02 -1.57
C PHE A 73 -15.93 -22.13 -1.91
N TYR A 74 -16.61 -21.55 -0.91
CA TYR A 74 -17.75 -20.64 -1.11
C TYR A 74 -17.39 -19.17 -0.90
N ILE A 75 -16.15 -18.87 -0.50
CA ILE A 75 -15.70 -17.50 -0.27
C ILE A 75 -15.28 -16.88 -1.60
N ASP A 76 -15.75 -15.66 -1.85
CA ASP A 76 -15.49 -14.89 -3.08
C ASP A 76 -14.53 -13.75 -2.74
N TYR A 77 -13.22 -14.06 -2.77
CA TYR A 77 -12.17 -13.10 -2.40
C TYR A 77 -12.05 -11.92 -3.38
N GLU A 78 -12.43 -12.10 -4.65
CA GLU A 78 -12.47 -11.00 -5.63
C GLU A 78 -13.45 -9.91 -5.18
N LYS A 79 -14.65 -10.30 -4.72
CA LYS A 79 -15.61 -9.33 -4.18
C LYS A 79 -15.16 -8.74 -2.85
N MET A 80 -14.54 -9.53 -1.98
CA MET A 80 -14.03 -9.04 -0.71
C MET A 80 -12.97 -7.97 -0.93
N GLY A 81 -11.96 -8.25 -1.76
CA GLY A 81 -10.92 -7.27 -2.10
C GLY A 81 -11.49 -6.00 -2.73
N ARG A 82 -12.46 -6.14 -3.65
CA ARG A 82 -13.15 -5.00 -4.24
C ARG A 82 -13.91 -4.16 -3.21
N ASP A 83 -14.60 -4.80 -2.27
CA ASP A 83 -15.34 -4.09 -1.21
C ASP A 83 -14.37 -3.37 -0.26
N MET A 84 -13.18 -3.93 0.00
CA MET A 84 -12.15 -3.27 0.79
C MET A 84 -11.67 -1.97 0.13
N GLU A 85 -11.42 -2.00 -1.18
CA GLU A 85 -10.98 -0.81 -1.93
C GLU A 85 -12.10 0.23 -2.05
N LEU A 86 -13.32 -0.19 -2.42
CA LEU A 86 -14.47 0.71 -2.52
C LEU A 86 -14.88 1.32 -1.18
N GLY A 87 -14.67 0.59 -0.09
CA GLY A 87 -14.89 1.08 1.27
C GLY A 87 -13.82 2.05 1.76
N GLY A 88 -12.71 2.20 1.03
CA GLY A 88 -11.57 3.02 1.44
C GLY A 88 -10.74 2.39 2.57
N ASN A 89 -10.86 1.08 2.79
CA ASN A 89 -10.04 0.37 3.78
C ASN A 89 -8.61 0.17 3.29
N VAL A 90 -8.44 0.03 1.97
CA VAL A 90 -7.16 -0.12 1.30
C VAL A 90 -7.15 0.67 0.00
N PHE A 91 -5.95 0.97 -0.49
CA PHE A 91 -5.71 1.44 -1.86
C PHE A 91 -4.53 0.66 -2.43
N THR A 92 -4.48 0.57 -3.75
CA THR A 92 -3.41 -0.14 -4.48
C THR A 92 -2.52 0.87 -5.19
N ILE A 93 -1.23 0.54 -5.26
CA ILE A 93 -0.26 1.24 -6.11
C ILE A 93 0.25 0.23 -7.11
N GLU A 94 0.08 0.53 -8.40
CA GLU A 94 0.66 -0.25 -9.49
C GLU A 94 2.12 0.20 -9.68
N ALA A 95 3.06 -0.60 -9.17
CA ALA A 95 4.46 -0.45 -9.57
C ALA A 95 4.59 -0.99 -11.01
N GLY A 96 4.82 -0.09 -11.97
CA GLY A 96 4.92 -0.45 -13.39
C GLY A 96 5.98 -1.53 -13.63
N TYR A 97 5.63 -2.57 -14.39
CA TYR A 97 6.54 -3.63 -14.84
C TYR A 97 7.12 -3.34 -16.23
#